data_AF-A0A090SJQ7-F1
#
_entry.id   AF-A0A090SJQ7-F1
#
_cell.length_a   1.000
_cell.length_b   1.000
_cell.length_c   1.000
_cell.angle_alpha   90.00
_cell.angle_beta   90.00
_cell.angle_gamma   90.00
#
_symmetry.space_group_name_H-M   'P 1'
#
loop_
_entity.id
_entity.type
_entity.pdbx_description
1 polymer ?
#
loop_
_entity_poly.entity_id
_entity_poly.type
_entity_poly.pdbx_seq_one_letter_code
_entity_poly.pdbx_strand_id
1 'polypeptide(L)'
;MTRYYQEDPSDPYRALWLYIISREASPSEAAINLNKQYLSRNKDWGWILVALMLDQISEEQAFQAILASSRDNNVLAERLTEVYFYLAKRHQIDGDFPTAVSLYKLAIAQNVYDFAEHKYAFLELTKIFEIVRAQQAEEAKKQQEEQANAEPSDA
;
A
#
# COMPACT_ATOMS: atom_id res chain seq x y z
N MET A 1 -7.32 -17.29 17.08
CA MET A 1 -6.31 -16.22 16.92
C MET A 1 -7.01 -14.87 16.82
N THR A 2 -7.58 -14.38 17.93
CA THR A 2 -8.39 -13.13 17.93
C THR A 2 -8.07 -12.24 19.13
N ARG A 3 -7.00 -12.54 19.87
CA ARG A 3 -6.72 -11.94 21.19
C ARG A 3 -5.67 -10.82 21.20
N TYR A 4 -5.13 -10.43 20.05
CA TYR A 4 -4.19 -9.30 19.92
C TYR A 4 -4.82 -8.05 19.29
N TYR A 5 -6.12 -8.08 19.00
CA TYR A 5 -6.78 -7.04 18.20
C TYR A 5 -7.43 -5.93 19.05
N GLN A 6 -7.57 -6.14 20.36
CA GLN A 6 -8.13 -5.14 21.30
C GLN A 6 -7.06 -4.42 22.12
N GLU A 7 -5.79 -4.57 21.77
CA GLU A 7 -4.71 -3.86 22.43
C GLU A 7 -4.46 -2.54 21.67
N ASP A 8 -4.82 -1.45 22.33
CA ASP A 8 -4.57 -0.05 21.97
C ASP A 8 -5.15 0.48 20.63
N PRO A 9 -6.38 1.05 20.65
CA PRO A 9 -6.98 1.74 19.50
C PRO A 9 -6.26 3.05 19.12
N SER A 10 -5.23 3.46 19.86
CA SER A 10 -4.45 4.67 19.58
C SER A 10 -3.18 4.41 18.75
N ASP A 11 -2.89 3.15 18.41
CA ASP A 11 -1.77 2.75 17.54
C ASP A 11 -2.15 2.89 16.04
N PRO A 12 -1.54 3.84 15.31
CA PRO A 12 -1.83 4.06 13.89
C PRO A 12 -1.43 2.89 12.99
N TYR A 13 -0.36 2.15 13.31
CA TYR A 13 0.10 1.05 12.46
C TYR A 13 -0.84 -0.14 12.53
N ARG A 14 -1.38 -0.44 13.72
CA ARG A 14 -2.45 -1.44 13.87
C ARG A 14 -3.69 -1.05 13.09
N ALA A 15 -4.10 0.22 13.18
CA ALA A 15 -5.23 0.75 12.42
C ALA A 15 -5.02 0.59 10.90
N LEU A 16 -3.82 0.88 10.40
CA LEU A 16 -3.44 0.71 8.99
C LEU A 16 -3.46 -0.76 8.55
N TRP A 17 -2.84 -1.66 9.31
CA TRP A 17 -2.80 -3.08 8.97
C TRP A 17 -4.18 -3.70 8.95
N LEU A 18 -5.00 -3.37 9.94
CA LEU A 18 -6.41 -3.71 9.94
C LEU A 18 -7.10 -3.17 8.68
N TYR A 19 -6.95 -1.89 8.37
CA TYR A 19 -7.58 -1.29 7.19
C TYR A 19 -7.17 -1.99 5.88
N ILE A 20 -5.91 -2.42 5.76
CA ILE A 20 -5.42 -3.21 4.61
C ILE A 20 -6.13 -4.56 4.54
N ILE A 21 -6.18 -5.32 5.63
CA ILE A 21 -6.78 -6.66 5.66
C ILE A 21 -8.30 -6.61 5.46
N SER A 22 -9.00 -5.73 6.19
CA SER A 22 -10.46 -5.64 6.11
C SER A 22 -10.97 -5.13 4.77
N ARG A 23 -10.15 -4.40 4.00
CA ARG A 23 -10.53 -3.92 2.67
C ARG A 23 -10.78 -5.04 1.68
N GLU A 24 -10.08 -6.17 1.80
CA GLU A 24 -10.28 -7.31 0.91
C GLU A 24 -11.70 -7.88 1.03
N ALA A 25 -12.33 -7.74 2.19
CA ALA A 25 -13.71 -8.15 2.44
C ALA A 25 -14.73 -7.03 2.20
N SER A 26 -14.46 -5.82 2.72
CA SER A 26 -15.39 -4.69 2.66
C SER A 26 -14.65 -3.36 2.62
N PRO A 27 -14.38 -2.78 1.42
CA PRO A 27 -13.63 -1.54 1.30
C PRO A 27 -14.28 -0.34 1.99
N SER A 28 -15.59 -0.19 1.84
CA SER A 28 -16.35 0.92 2.41
C SER A 28 -16.33 0.89 3.94
N GLU A 29 -16.60 -0.28 4.54
CA GLU A 29 -16.61 -0.43 5.99
C GLU A 29 -15.21 -0.25 6.58
N ALA A 30 -14.19 -0.78 5.93
CA ALA A 30 -12.80 -0.62 6.35
C ALA A 30 -12.39 0.87 6.37
N ALA A 31 -12.76 1.65 5.34
CA ALA A 31 -12.49 3.09 5.30
C ALA A 31 -13.25 3.86 6.38
N ILE A 32 -14.53 3.54 6.61
CA ILE A 32 -15.33 4.14 7.69
C ILE A 32 -14.68 3.87 9.06
N ASN A 33 -14.24 2.64 9.31
CA ASN A 33 -13.63 2.25 10.58
C ASN A 33 -12.25 2.89 10.78
N LEU A 34 -11.44 3.00 9.73
CA LEU A 34 -10.16 3.71 9.80
C LEU A 34 -10.38 5.21 10.05
N ASN A 35 -11.34 5.84 9.38
CA ASN A 35 -11.66 7.25 9.59
C ASN A 35 -12.15 7.53 11.02
N LYS A 36 -12.97 6.64 11.61
CA LYS A 36 -13.37 6.75 13.02
C LYS A 36 -12.17 6.76 13.96
N GLN A 37 -11.21 5.86 13.75
CA GLN A 37 -9.97 5.81 14.55
C GLN A 37 -9.12 7.08 14.34
N TYR A 38 -9.03 7.55 13.09
CA TYR A 38 -8.32 8.79 12.76
C TYR A 38 -8.93 10.02 13.46
N LEU A 39 -10.25 10.08 13.63
CA LEU A 39 -10.92 11.17 14.35
C LEU A 39 -10.64 11.15 15.85
N SER A 40 -10.40 9.97 16.45
CA SER A 40 -10.03 9.82 17.86
C SER A 40 -8.53 9.69 18.09
N ARG A 41 -7.71 10.07 17.12
CA ARG A 41 -6.25 9.90 17.16
C ARG A 41 -5.56 10.69 18.26
N ASN A 42 -4.39 10.20 18.66
CA ASN A 42 -3.43 10.93 19.48
C ASN A 42 -2.46 11.75 18.59
N LYS A 43 -1.31 12.17 19.15
CA LYS A 43 -0.29 12.97 18.43
C LYS A 43 0.83 12.14 17.82
N ASP A 44 0.68 10.81 17.73
CA ASP A 44 1.66 9.95 17.09
C ASP A 44 1.84 10.34 15.61
N TRP A 45 3.09 10.32 15.15
CA TRP A 45 3.43 10.57 13.75
C TRP A 45 2.69 9.62 12.80
N GLY A 46 2.53 8.34 13.16
CA GLY A 46 1.95 7.34 12.26
C GLY A 46 0.54 7.69 11.76
N TRP A 47 -0.17 8.60 12.44
CA TRP A 47 -1.45 9.11 11.96
C TRP A 47 -1.36 9.93 10.66
N ILE A 48 -0.19 10.45 10.28
CA ILE A 48 0.03 11.03 8.95
C ILE A 48 -0.10 9.97 7.85
N LEU A 49 0.38 8.75 8.12
CA LEU A 49 0.24 7.62 7.19
C LEU A 49 -1.24 7.23 7.04
N VAL A 50 -2.00 7.28 8.14
CA VAL A 50 -3.46 7.07 8.13
C VAL A 50 -4.16 8.16 7.32
N ALA A 51 -3.81 9.43 7.53
CA ALA A 51 -4.37 10.55 6.78
C ALA A 51 -4.10 10.39 5.28
N LEU A 52 -2.90 9.95 4.93
CA LEU A 52 -2.49 9.70 3.55
C LEU A 52 -3.29 8.54 2.92
N MET A 53 -3.47 7.44 3.66
CA MET A 53 -4.24 6.27 3.21
C MET A 53 -5.76 6.52 3.11
N LEU A 54 -6.25 7.61 3.70
CA LEU A 54 -7.64 8.08 3.62
C LEU A 54 -7.80 9.27 2.66
N ASP A 55 -6.77 9.62 1.89
CA ASP A 55 -6.73 10.79 1.00
C ASP A 55 -7.09 12.12 1.69
N GLN A 56 -6.86 12.22 3.01
CA GLN A 56 -7.09 13.44 3.79
C GLN A 56 -5.96 14.46 3.63
N ILE A 57 -4.79 14.00 3.19
CA ILE A 57 -3.64 14.84 2.85
C ILE A 57 -3.08 14.41 1.50
N SER A 58 -2.52 15.37 0.75
CA SER A 58 -1.80 15.07 -0.48
C SER A 58 -0.44 14.43 -0.21
N GLU A 59 0.14 13.78 -1.23
CA GLU A 59 1.50 13.25 -1.15
C GLU A 59 2.50 14.38 -0.81
N GLU A 60 2.36 15.55 -1.44
CA GLU A 60 3.17 16.73 -1.15
C GLU A 60 3.08 17.15 0.33
N GLN A 61 1.87 17.19 0.89
CA GLN A 61 1.67 17.52 2.31
C GLN A 61 2.34 16.49 3.23
N ALA A 62 2.26 15.20 2.89
CA ALA A 62 2.95 14.16 3.64
C ALA A 62 4.48 14.35 3.60
N PHE A 63 5.06 14.62 2.42
CA PHE A 63 6.50 14.89 2.31
C PHE A 63 6.93 16.15 3.07
N GLN A 64 6.14 17.22 3.02
CA GLN A 64 6.42 18.42 3.83
C GLN A 64 6.39 18.12 5.33
N ALA A 65 5.46 17.29 5.80
CA ALA A 65 5.41 16.86 7.18
C ALA A 65 6.62 16.00 7.58
N ILE A 66 7.14 15.16 6.68
CA ILE A 66 8.36 14.37 6.90
C ILE A 66 9.55 15.33 7.09
N LEU A 67 9.74 16.26 6.16
CA LEU A 67 10.86 17.21 6.21
C LEU A 67 10.81 18.09 7.45
N ALA A 68 9.61 18.51 7.88
CA ALA A 68 9.43 19.32 9.07
C ALA A 68 9.64 18.56 10.40
N SER A 69 9.39 17.25 10.42
CA SER A 69 9.46 16.43 11.65
C SER A 69 10.77 15.65 11.83
N SER A 70 11.54 15.48 10.75
CA SER A 70 12.80 14.72 10.75
C SER A 70 13.96 15.57 11.25
N ARG A 71 14.50 15.23 12.41
CA ARG A 71 15.58 15.99 13.07
C ARG A 71 16.97 15.61 12.58
N ASP A 72 17.11 14.42 12.00
CA ASP A 72 18.33 13.88 11.44
C ASP A 72 18.02 12.91 10.29
N ASN A 73 19.08 12.42 9.64
CA ASN A 73 18.97 11.52 8.49
C ASN A 73 18.40 10.14 8.84
N ASN A 74 18.56 9.67 10.08
CA ASN A 74 18.03 8.37 10.49
C ASN A 74 16.51 8.45 10.59
N VAL A 75 16.00 9.45 11.32
CA VAL A 75 14.55 9.70 11.42
C VAL A 75 13.96 9.96 10.04
N LEU A 76 14.66 10.70 9.18
CA LEU A 76 14.23 10.93 7.81
C LEU A 76 14.10 9.62 7.02
N ALA A 77 15.12 8.74 7.08
CA ALA A 77 15.10 7.45 6.41
C ALA A 77 13.97 6.54 6.93
N GLU A 78 13.73 6.53 8.25
CA GLU A 78 12.62 5.82 8.88
C GLU A 78 11.27 6.32 8.34
N ARG A 79 11.02 7.64 8.36
CA ARG A 79 9.75 8.21 7.89
C ARG A 79 9.53 8.02 6.39
N LEU A 80 10.59 8.15 5.60
CA LEU A 80 10.52 7.88 4.16
C LEU A 80 10.21 6.41 3.89
N THR A 81 10.79 5.48 4.65
CA THR A 81 10.47 4.04 4.53
C THR A 81 8.98 3.79 4.70
N GLU A 82 8.40 4.35 5.77
CA GLU A 82 6.97 4.21 6.08
C GLU A 82 6.08 4.84 5.00
N VAL A 83 6.34 6.10 4.65
CA VAL A 83 5.51 6.84 3.68
C VAL A 83 5.57 6.18 2.31
N TYR A 84 6.76 5.81 1.84
CA TYR A 84 6.89 5.14 0.55
C TYR A 84 6.16 3.79 0.53
N PHE A 85 6.23 3.01 1.61
CA PHE A 85 5.51 1.74 1.70
C PHE A 85 3.99 1.93 1.64
N TYR A 86 3.42 2.82 2.45
CA TYR A 86 1.97 3.01 2.48
C TYR A 86 1.44 3.68 1.21
N LEU A 87 2.19 4.61 0.59
CA LEU A 87 1.86 5.14 -0.74
C LEU A 87 1.87 4.03 -1.79
N ALA A 88 2.91 3.20 -1.80
CA ALA A 88 3.00 2.08 -2.71
C ALA A 88 1.79 1.14 -2.56
N LYS A 89 1.38 0.89 -1.31
CA LYS A 89 0.23 0.05 -1.01
C LYS A 89 -1.09 0.65 -1.51
N ARG A 90 -1.28 1.97 -1.37
CA ARG A 90 -2.44 2.68 -1.94
C ARG A 90 -2.48 2.52 -3.46
N HIS A 91 -1.39 2.88 -4.14
CA HIS A 91 -1.28 2.76 -5.60
C HIS A 91 -1.46 1.31 -6.08
N GLN A 92 -0.95 0.32 -5.35
CA GLN A 92 -1.17 -1.10 -5.63
C GLN A 92 -2.65 -1.49 -5.52
N ILE A 93 -3.36 -0.97 -4.51
CA ILE A 93 -4.80 -1.21 -4.33
C ILE A 93 -5.60 -0.55 -5.47
N ASP A 94 -5.18 0.62 -5.93
CA ASP A 94 -5.80 1.35 -7.05
C ASP A 94 -5.47 0.73 -8.42
N GLY A 95 -4.56 -0.25 -8.46
CA GLY A 95 -4.12 -0.94 -9.67
C GLY A 95 -2.99 -0.23 -10.43
N ASP A 96 -2.46 0.88 -9.92
CA ASP A 96 -1.27 1.55 -10.47
C ASP A 96 0.00 0.83 -10.03
N PHE A 97 0.23 -0.35 -10.61
CA PHE A 97 1.41 -1.17 -10.33
C PHE A 97 2.74 -0.49 -10.67
N PRO A 98 2.90 0.26 -11.79
CA PRO A 98 4.15 0.97 -12.08
C PRO A 98 4.57 1.93 -10.96
N THR A 99 3.62 2.73 -10.46
CA THR A 99 3.88 3.67 -9.36
C THR A 99 4.15 2.92 -8.07
N ALA A 100 3.35 1.90 -7.75
CA ALA A 100 3.56 1.06 -6.57
C ALA A 100 4.94 0.41 -6.53
N VAL A 101 5.40 -0.16 -7.64
CA VAL A 101 6.73 -0.80 -7.74
C VAL A 101 7.85 0.22 -7.49
N SER A 102 7.73 1.42 -8.03
CA SER A 102 8.72 2.48 -7.85
C SER A 102 8.81 2.91 -6.38
N LEU A 103 7.66 3.09 -5.73
CA LEU A 103 7.58 3.48 -4.32
C LEU A 103 8.08 2.37 -3.38
N TYR A 104 7.74 1.09 -3.62
CA TYR A 104 8.29 0.00 -2.81
C TYR A 104 9.81 -0.07 -2.92
N LYS A 105 10.39 0.15 -4.11
CA LYS A 105 11.84 0.24 -4.28
C LYS A 105 12.45 1.41 -3.52
N LEU A 106 11.78 2.55 -3.46
CA LEU A 106 12.22 3.70 -2.66
C LEU A 106 12.20 3.41 -1.15
N ALA A 107 11.19 2.68 -0.65
CA ALA A 107 11.13 2.21 0.73
C ALA A 107 12.31 1.27 1.05
N ILE A 108 12.59 0.32 0.16
CA ILE A 108 13.73 -0.61 0.30
C ILE A 108 15.07 0.14 0.31
N ALA A 109 15.22 1.14 -0.56
CA ALA A 109 16.46 1.90 -0.72
C ALA A 109 16.89 2.69 0.53
N GLN A 110 15.99 2.90 1.50
CA GLN A 110 16.33 3.57 2.77
C GLN A 110 17.14 2.68 3.73
N ASN A 111 17.24 1.37 3.48
CA ASN A 111 18.00 0.40 4.29
C ASN A 111 17.61 0.36 5.79
N VAL A 112 16.34 0.64 6.11
CA VAL A 112 15.82 0.56 7.49
C VAL A 112 15.36 -0.87 7.80
N TYR A 113 16.30 -1.77 8.03
CA TYR A 113 16.06 -3.23 8.11
C TYR A 113 15.18 -3.67 9.28
N ASP A 114 15.04 -2.87 10.33
CA ASP A 114 14.22 -3.24 11.48
C ASP A 114 12.72 -3.02 11.23
N PHE A 115 12.37 -2.21 10.23
CA PHE A 115 11.00 -1.84 9.96
C PHE A 115 10.25 -2.94 9.20
N ALA A 116 8.98 -3.11 9.54
CA ALA A 116 8.12 -4.08 8.89
C ALA A 116 7.91 -3.70 7.42
N GLU A 117 7.75 -2.41 7.15
CA GLU A 117 7.53 -1.77 5.85
C GLU A 117 8.66 -2.11 4.87
N HIS A 118 9.91 -2.08 5.34
CA HIS A 118 11.07 -2.48 4.54
C HIS A 118 10.98 -3.94 4.09
N LYS A 119 10.65 -4.86 5.03
CA LYS A 119 10.55 -6.30 4.75
C LYS A 119 9.34 -6.62 3.87
N TYR A 120 8.19 -6.02 4.18
CA TYR A 120 6.95 -6.26 3.45
C TYR A 120 6.97 -5.68 2.04
N ALA A 121 7.75 -4.62 1.78
CA ALA A 121 7.92 -4.10 0.41
C ALA A 121 8.39 -5.19 -0.57
N PHE A 122 9.28 -6.09 -0.16
CA PHE A 122 9.71 -7.22 -1.01
C PHE A 122 8.58 -8.21 -1.28
N LEU A 123 7.75 -8.50 -0.27
CA LEU A 123 6.60 -9.40 -0.42
C LEU A 123 5.57 -8.81 -1.38
N GLU A 124 5.27 -7.51 -1.26
CA GLU A 124 4.31 -6.84 -2.13
C GLU A 124 4.82 -6.72 -3.57
N LEU A 125 6.11 -6.49 -3.78
CA LEU A 125 6.72 -6.56 -5.13
C LEU A 125 6.55 -7.94 -5.75
N THR A 126 6.71 -9.01 -4.96
CA THR A 126 6.50 -10.39 -5.42
C THR A 126 5.04 -10.61 -5.81
N LYS A 127 4.10 -10.15 -4.97
CA LYS A 127 2.66 -10.22 -5.24
C LYS A 127 2.28 -9.48 -6.53
N ILE A 128 2.82 -8.27 -6.75
CA ILE A 128 2.60 -7.52 -8.00
C ILE A 128 3.12 -8.29 -9.20
N PHE A 129 4.34 -8.85 -9.11
CA PHE A 129 4.92 -9.63 -10.20
C PHE A 129 4.03 -10.83 -10.59
N GLU A 130 3.51 -11.56 -9.61
CA GLU A 130 2.61 -12.68 -9.85
C GLU A 130 1.30 -12.25 -10.52
N ILE A 131 0.70 -11.15 -10.06
CA ILE A 131 -0.53 -10.58 -10.64
C ILE A 131 -0.31 -10.19 -12.10
N VAL A 132 0.73 -9.40 -12.39
CA VAL A 132 1.01 -8.91 -13.74
C VAL A 132 1.30 -10.07 -14.69
N ARG A 133 2.06 -11.08 -14.24
CA ARG A 133 2.34 -12.28 -15.03
C ARG A 133 1.06 -13.07 -15.35
N ALA A 134 0.15 -13.20 -14.39
CA ALA A 134 -1.13 -13.88 -14.59
C ALA A 134 -2.00 -13.12 -15.62
N GLN A 135 -2.09 -11.79 -15.49
CA GLN A 135 -2.83 -10.94 -16.43
C GLN A 135 -2.30 -11.08 -17.87
N GLN A 136 -0.98 -11.02 -18.05
CA GLN A 136 -0.36 -11.21 -19.37
C GLN A 136 -0.66 -12.59 -19.98
N ALA A 137 -0.67 -13.64 -19.15
CA ALA A 137 -1.00 -14.98 -19.62
C ALA A 137 -2.48 -15.11 -20.03
N GLU A 138 -3.39 -14.45 -19.32
CA GLU A 138 -4.81 -14.40 -19.69
C GLU A 138 -5.05 -13.59 -20.97
N GLU A 139 -4.40 -12.44 -21.11
CA GLU A 139 -4.48 -11.61 -22.33
C GLU A 139 -3.95 -12.36 -23.56
N ALA A 140 -2.82 -13.06 -23.43
CA ALA A 140 -2.26 -13.87 -24.51
C ALA A 140 -3.22 -15.00 -24.94
N LYS A 141 -3.90 -15.65 -23.99
CA LYS A 141 -4.91 -16.68 -24.30
C LYS A 141 -6.11 -16.09 -25.03
N LYS A 142 -6.65 -14.95 -24.56
CA LYS A 142 -7.77 -14.27 -25.21
C LYS A 142 -7.42 -13.87 -26.64
N GLN A 143 -6.23 -13.34 -26.88
CA GLN A 143 -5.75 -12.99 -28.21
C GLN A 143 -5.63 -14.21 -29.14
N GLN A 144 -5.18 -15.36 -28.62
CA GLN A 144 -5.11 -16.61 -29.39
C GLN A 144 -6.50 -17.15 -29.73
N GLU A 145 -7.45 -17.11 -28.79
CA GLU A 145 -8.84 -17.54 -29.01
C GLU A 145 -9.58 -16.63 -30.01
N GLU A 146 -9.37 -15.32 -29.93
CA GLU A 146 -9.91 -14.35 -30.90
C GLU A 146 -9.33 -14.57 -32.31
N GLN A 147 -8.02 -14.85 -32.41
CA GLN A 147 -7.38 -15.16 -33.70
C GLN A 147 -7.89 -16.49 -34.29
N ALA A 148 -8.07 -17.53 -33.47
CA ALA A 148 -8.60 -18.82 -33.92
C ALA A 148 -10.08 -18.76 -34.35
N ASN A 149 -10.89 -17.90 -33.73
CA ASN A 149 -12.29 -17.69 -34.11
C ASN A 149 -12.47 -16.69 -35.27
N ALA A 150 -11.44 -15.93 -35.63
CA ALA A 150 -11.47 -14.97 -36.73
C ALA A 150 -11.03 -15.56 -38.09
N GLU A 151 -10.51 -16.78 -38.13
CA GLU A 151 -10.28 -17.51 -39.38
C GLU A 151 -11.62 -18.09 -39.89
N PRO A 152 -12.18 -17.58 -41.02
CA PRO A 152 -13.43 -18.09 -41.55
C PRO A 152 -13.26 -19.54 -42.02
N SER A 153 -14.27 -20.35 -41.71
CA SER A 153 -14.52 -21.68 -42.29
C SER A 153 -14.82 -21.56 -43.81
N ASP A 154 -13.84 -21.15 -44.61
CA ASP A 154 -13.88 -21.29 -46.07
C ASP A 154 -13.08 -22.53 -46.47
N ALA A 155 -13.76 -23.67 -46.44
CA ALA A 155 -13.40 -24.88 -47.18
C ALA A 155 -14.68 -25.64 -47.57
#